data_AF-A0A1F7RSY1-F1
#
_entry.id   AF-A0A1F7RSY1-F1
#
_cell.length_a   1.000
_cell.length_b   1.000
_cell.length_c   1.000
_cell.angle_alpha   90.00
_cell.angle_beta   90.00
_cell.angle_gamma   90.00
#
_symmetry.space_group_name_H-M   'P 1'
#
loop_
_entity.id
_entity.type
_entity.pdbx_description
1 polymer ?
#
loop_
_entity_poly.entity_id
_entity_poly.type
_entity_poly.pdbx_seq_one_letter_code
_entity_poly.pdbx_strand_id
1 'polypeptide(L)'
;DPIVFPDVKYHNTYSDLKQRIKDDYSLIKYFIKGLDVGGTDESDFSEDGIKALESLSGASVFLIKFEELLEKEKGKKDIETTSASINKLEGVAADCIARISIGLKEARTKASEKVRKLADSQKKDYQARNSKIPRNEPCPCGSSKKYKKCCGQIH
;
A
#
# COMPACT_ATOMS: atom_id res chain seq x y z
N ASP A 1 11.60 -0.28 4.93
CA ASP A 1 12.46 0.12 3.82
C ASP A 1 11.97 1.41 3.20
N PRO A 2 12.86 2.33 2.80
CA PRO A 2 12.46 3.44 1.95
C PRO A 2 11.84 2.88 0.67
N ILE A 3 10.85 3.58 0.12
CA ILE A 3 10.27 3.23 -1.17
C ILE A 3 11.39 3.29 -2.19
N VAL A 4 11.78 2.13 -2.71
CA VAL A 4 12.80 2.01 -3.75
C VAL A 4 12.14 2.38 -5.06
N PHE A 5 12.41 3.58 -5.54
CA PHE A 5 12.12 3.94 -6.92
C PHE A 5 12.89 2.97 -7.83
N PRO A 6 12.30 2.47 -8.91
CA PRO A 6 13.03 1.63 -9.85
C PRO A 6 14.26 2.41 -10.33
N ASP A 7 15.43 1.78 -10.28
CA ASP A 7 16.74 2.38 -10.60
C ASP A 7 16.89 2.54 -12.13
N VAL A 8 15.94 3.25 -12.72
CA VAL A 8 15.86 3.54 -14.15
C VAL A 8 16.79 4.71 -14.43
N LYS A 9 17.83 4.44 -15.21
CA LYS A 9 18.71 5.50 -15.70
C LYS A 9 18.07 6.13 -16.93
N TYR A 10 17.62 7.37 -16.78
CA TYR A 10 17.20 8.20 -17.90
C TYR A 10 18.40 8.96 -18.47
N HIS A 11 18.51 9.05 -19.80
CA HIS A 11 19.47 9.95 -20.43
C HIS A 11 18.81 11.31 -20.70
N ASN A 12 19.63 12.32 -21.00
CA ASN A 12 19.15 13.64 -21.41
C ASN A 12 18.70 13.61 -22.87
N THR A 13 17.66 12.84 -23.16
CA THR A 13 16.97 12.82 -24.45
C THR A 13 15.51 13.20 -24.26
N TYR A 14 14.89 13.74 -25.30
CA TYR A 14 13.47 14.08 -25.27
C TYR A 14 12.59 12.87 -24.93
N SER A 15 12.89 11.70 -25.52
CA SER A 15 12.13 10.47 -25.29
C SER A 15 12.22 10.03 -23.84
N ASP A 16 13.42 10.08 -23.25
CA ASP A 16 13.63 9.68 -21.87
C ASP A 16 13.00 10.66 -20.89
N LEU A 17 13.06 11.97 -21.14
CA LEU A 17 12.36 12.96 -20.33
C LEU A 17 10.84 12.72 -20.33
N LYS A 18 10.27 12.41 -21.50
CA LYS A 18 8.86 12.07 -21.61
C LYS A 18 8.52 10.80 -20.83
N GLN A 19 9.35 9.77 -20.96
CA GLN A 19 9.14 8.51 -20.24
C GLN A 19 9.23 8.71 -18.73
N ARG A 20 10.24 9.46 -18.27
CA ARG A 20 10.43 9.83 -16.88
C ARG A 20 9.22 10.53 -16.27
N ILE A 21 8.65 11.53 -16.95
CA ILE A 21 7.43 12.23 -16.51
C ILE A 21 6.26 11.25 -16.33
N LYS A 22 6.11 10.29 -17.24
CA LYS A 22 5.04 9.27 -17.15
C LYS A 22 5.25 8.32 -15.99
N ASP A 23 6.49 7.95 -15.73
CA ASP A 23 6.85 7.04 -14.64
C ASP A 23 6.64 7.73 -13.29
N ASP A 24 7.05 8.99 -13.15
CA ASP A 24 6.78 9.83 -11.97
C ASP A 24 5.27 10.00 -11.75
N TYR A 25 4.51 10.32 -12.80
CA TYR A 25 3.07 10.45 -12.72
C TYR A 25 2.41 9.14 -12.26
N SER A 26 2.85 8.02 -12.84
CA SER A 26 2.34 6.70 -12.50
C SER A 26 2.63 6.34 -11.04
N LEU A 27 3.83 6.61 -10.57
CA LEU A 27 4.19 6.41 -9.17
C LEU A 27 3.26 7.18 -8.24
N ILE A 28 3.11 8.49 -8.47
CA ILE A 28 2.27 9.34 -7.61
C ILE A 28 0.82 8.85 -7.65
N LYS A 29 0.29 8.58 -8.84
CA LYS A 29 -1.07 8.07 -9.04
C LYS A 29 -1.32 6.77 -8.28
N TYR A 30 -0.41 5.80 -8.40
CA TYR A 30 -0.57 4.50 -7.75
C TYR A 30 -0.30 4.56 -6.26
N PHE A 31 0.57 5.46 -5.80
CA PHE A 31 0.72 5.74 -4.37
C PHE A 31 -0.59 6.24 -3.76
N ILE A 32 -1.19 7.29 -4.34
CA ILE A 32 -2.47 7.85 -3.86
C ILE A 32 -3.59 6.79 -3.93
N LYS A 33 -3.69 6.05 -5.04
CA LYS A 33 -4.64 4.94 -5.16
C LYS A 33 -4.43 3.86 -4.10
N GLY A 34 -3.19 3.60 -3.71
CA GLY A 34 -2.85 2.64 -2.66
C GLY A 34 -3.34 3.07 -1.28
N LEU A 35 -3.44 4.38 -1.02
CA LEU A 35 -4.03 4.92 0.21
C LEU A 35 -5.54 4.63 0.25
N ASP A 36 -6.23 4.94 -0.84
CA ASP A 36 -7.68 4.70 -0.99
C ASP A 36 -8.03 3.21 -0.85
N VAL A 37 -7.33 2.33 -1.58
CA VAL A 37 -7.51 0.87 -1.47
C VAL A 37 -7.14 0.35 -0.07
N GLY A 38 -6.21 1.03 0.61
CA GLY A 38 -5.83 0.76 1.99
C GLY A 38 -6.88 1.16 3.04
N GLY A 39 -7.96 1.83 2.61
CA GLY A 39 -9.05 2.28 3.48
C GLY A 39 -8.63 3.39 4.45
N THR A 40 -7.63 4.20 4.09
CA THR A 40 -7.21 5.35 4.89
C THR A 40 -8.14 6.53 4.67
N ASP A 41 -8.57 7.18 5.74
CA ASP A 41 -9.35 8.42 5.73
C ASP A 41 -8.48 9.63 6.09
N GLU A 42 -8.91 10.85 5.78
CA GLU A 42 -8.19 12.09 6.15
C GLU A 42 -7.86 12.16 7.66
N SER A 43 -8.76 11.62 8.50
CA SER A 43 -8.56 11.55 9.95
C SER A 43 -7.41 10.61 10.39
N ASP A 44 -6.91 9.74 9.51
CA ASP A 44 -5.76 8.87 9.78
C ASP A 44 -4.41 9.60 9.62
N PHE A 45 -4.41 10.81 9.04
CA PHE A 45 -3.20 11.58 8.77
C PHE A 45 -2.95 12.65 9.83
N SER A 46 -1.68 12.97 10.03
CA SER A 46 -1.30 14.22 10.70
C SER A 46 -1.56 15.42 9.78
N GLU A 47 -1.63 16.63 10.34
CA GLU A 47 -1.78 17.86 9.55
C GLU A 47 -0.66 18.01 8.50
N ASP A 48 0.58 17.65 8.85
CA ASP A 48 1.71 17.63 7.91
C ASP A 48 1.53 16.54 6.83
N GLY A 49 0.97 15.39 7.18
CA GLY A 49 0.62 14.34 6.22
C GLY A 49 -0.44 14.77 5.21
N ILE A 50 -1.46 15.53 5.65
CA ILE A 50 -2.50 16.08 4.77
C ILE A 50 -1.89 17.10 3.80
N LYS A 51 -1.10 18.06 4.31
CA LYS A 51 -0.41 19.06 3.47
C LYS A 51 0.53 18.41 2.45
N ALA A 52 1.20 17.34 2.84
CA ALA A 52 2.03 16.54 1.94
C ALA A 52 1.19 15.82 0.87
N LEU A 53 0.02 15.28 1.23
CA LEU A 53 -0.90 14.64 0.27
C LEU A 53 -1.46 15.63 -0.75
N GLU A 54 -1.83 16.84 -0.32
CA GLU A 54 -2.26 17.93 -1.21
C GLU A 54 -1.13 18.33 -2.18
N SER A 55 0.08 18.51 -1.66
CA SER A 55 1.26 18.86 -2.45
C SER A 55 1.60 17.78 -3.48
N LEU A 56 1.54 16.51 -3.07
CA LEU A 56 1.77 15.37 -3.94
C LEU A 56 0.70 15.25 -5.04
N SER A 57 -0.56 15.51 -4.69
CA SER A 57 -1.66 15.55 -5.66
C SER A 57 -1.47 16.68 -6.68
N GLY A 58 -1.04 17.86 -6.22
CA GLY A 58 -0.67 18.99 -7.09
C GLY A 58 0.49 18.66 -8.04
N ALA A 59 1.51 17.93 -7.56
CA ALA A 59 2.62 17.47 -8.38
C ALA A 59 2.15 16.55 -9.53
N SER A 60 1.17 15.68 -9.28
CA SER A 60 0.60 14.80 -10.32
C SER A 60 -0.05 15.60 -11.47
N VAL A 61 -0.79 16.66 -11.14
CA VAL A 61 -1.42 17.56 -12.12
C VAL A 61 -0.36 18.35 -12.88
N PHE A 62 0.68 18.78 -12.18
CA PHE A 62 1.81 19.48 -12.80
C PHE A 62 2.52 18.58 -13.82
N LEU A 63 2.78 17.30 -13.51
CA LEU A 63 3.43 16.35 -14.42
C LEU A 63 2.64 16.17 -15.73
N ILE A 64 1.31 16.02 -15.66
CA ILE A 64 0.45 15.92 -16.85
C ILE A 64 0.63 17.18 -17.72
N LYS A 65 0.51 18.36 -17.11
CA LYS A 65 0.64 19.63 -17.83
C LYS A 65 2.06 19.84 -18.38
N PHE A 66 3.07 19.34 -17.69
CA PHE A 66 4.46 19.40 -18.11
C PHE A 66 4.72 18.51 -19.33
N GLU A 67 4.13 17.31 -19.39
CA GLU A 67 4.18 16.44 -20.57
C GLU A 67 3.60 17.14 -21.81
N GLU A 68 2.43 17.80 -21.67
CA GLU A 68 1.80 18.53 -22.77
C GLU A 68 2.67 19.69 -23.29
N LEU A 69 3.32 20.42 -22.38
CA LEU A 69 4.23 21.51 -22.75
C LEU A 69 5.49 20.99 -23.42
N LEU A 70 6.03 19.87 -22.94
CA LEU A 70 7.21 19.23 -23.53
C LEU A 70 6.94 18.85 -25.00
N GLU A 71 5.76 18.29 -25.29
CA GLU A 71 5.32 17.98 -26.67
C GLU A 71 5.19 19.22 -27.55
N LYS A 72 4.63 20.31 -27.03
CA LYS A 72 4.46 21.57 -27.79
C LYS A 72 5.78 22.27 -28.10
N GLU A 73 6.79 22.10 -27.25
CA GLU A 73 8.08 22.78 -27.35
C GLU A 73 9.21 21.84 -27.78
N LYS A 74 8.88 20.70 -28.38
CA LYS A 74 9.84 19.72 -28.88
C LYS A 74 10.88 20.40 -29.81
N GLY A 75 12.14 20.32 -29.40
CA GLY A 75 13.27 20.93 -30.12
C GLY A 75 13.56 22.41 -29.81
N LYS A 76 12.77 23.06 -28.95
CA LYS A 76 12.99 24.45 -28.50
C LYS A 76 13.47 24.56 -27.05
N LYS A 77 13.07 23.61 -26.21
CA LYS A 77 13.42 23.58 -24.79
C LYS A 77 14.82 23.01 -24.56
N ASP A 78 15.56 23.65 -23.66
CA ASP A 78 16.80 23.09 -23.13
C ASP A 78 16.49 21.82 -22.32
N ILE A 79 17.02 20.70 -22.78
CA ILE A 79 16.82 19.37 -22.21
C ILE A 79 17.40 19.32 -20.79
N GLU A 80 18.54 19.99 -20.57
CA GLU A 80 19.24 19.95 -19.29
C GLU A 80 18.46 20.71 -18.19
N THR A 81 17.99 21.91 -18.51
CA THR A 81 17.09 22.68 -17.61
C THR A 81 15.78 21.95 -17.32
N THR A 82 15.23 21.26 -18.33
CA THR A 82 14.01 20.45 -18.17
C THR A 82 14.26 19.28 -17.23
N SER A 83 15.37 18.56 -17.43
CA SER A 83 15.81 17.45 -16.56
C SER A 83 16.02 17.91 -15.11
N ALA A 84 16.68 19.06 -14.90
CA ALA A 84 16.88 19.63 -13.58
C ALA A 84 15.57 20.00 -12.86
N SER A 85 14.55 20.45 -13.62
CA SER A 85 13.22 20.75 -13.07
C SER A 85 12.51 19.48 -12.62
N ILE A 86 12.62 18.39 -13.39
CA ILE A 86 12.08 17.07 -13.01
C ILE A 86 12.78 16.54 -11.76
N ASN A 87 14.12 16.61 -11.67
CA ASN A 87 14.86 16.19 -10.46
C ASN A 87 14.36 16.88 -9.19
N LYS A 88 14.06 18.19 -9.27
CA LYS A 88 13.52 18.95 -8.12
C LYS A 88 12.13 18.44 -7.75
N LEU A 89 11.28 18.16 -8.74
CA LEU A 89 9.93 17.67 -8.53
C LEU A 89 9.93 16.26 -7.92
N GLU A 90 10.82 15.37 -8.37
CA GLU A 90 11.02 14.05 -7.75
C GLU A 90 11.43 14.18 -6.28
N GLY A 91 12.33 15.12 -5.96
CA GLY A 91 12.72 15.40 -4.58
C GLY A 91 11.53 15.82 -3.70
N VAL A 92 10.66 16.69 -4.23
CA VAL A 92 9.42 17.11 -3.55
C VAL A 92 8.46 15.94 -3.39
N ALA A 93 8.27 15.13 -4.44
CA ALA A 93 7.39 13.96 -4.39
C ALA A 93 7.87 12.93 -3.36
N ALA A 94 9.18 12.66 -3.31
CA ALA A 94 9.79 11.76 -2.33
C ALA A 94 9.60 12.25 -0.89
N ASP A 95 9.84 13.55 -0.63
CA ASP A 95 9.60 14.15 0.68
C ASP A 95 8.11 14.04 1.10
N CYS A 96 7.19 14.36 0.18
CA CYS A 96 5.76 14.24 0.46
C CYS A 96 5.37 12.79 0.79
N ILE A 97 5.79 11.82 -0.03
CA ILE A 97 5.54 10.39 0.19
C ILE A 97 6.08 9.93 1.55
N ALA A 98 7.25 10.41 1.96
CA ALA A 98 7.84 10.10 3.26
C ALA A 98 6.98 10.65 4.41
N ARG A 99 6.61 11.93 4.36
CA ARG A 99 5.75 12.57 5.39
C ARG A 99 4.40 11.91 5.52
N ILE A 100 3.75 11.59 4.39
CA ILE A 100 2.49 10.85 4.35
C ILE A 100 2.66 9.48 5.03
N SER A 101 3.72 8.75 4.68
CA SER A 101 3.99 7.43 5.24
C SER A 101 4.28 7.46 6.74
N ILE A 102 4.95 8.51 7.21
CA ILE A 102 5.21 8.76 8.64
C ILE A 102 3.89 9.08 9.36
N GLY A 103 3.07 9.99 8.81
CA GLY A 103 1.77 10.38 9.36
C GLY A 103 0.82 9.20 9.53
N LEU A 104 0.87 8.22 8.62
CA LEU A 104 0.04 7.02 8.66
C LEU A 104 0.53 5.90 9.60
N LYS A 105 1.72 6.02 10.19
CA LYS A 105 2.35 4.91 10.93
C LYS A 105 1.49 4.41 12.10
N GLU A 106 0.84 5.32 12.81
CA GLU A 106 -0.03 4.98 13.94
C GLU A 106 -1.31 4.29 13.48
N ALA A 107 -1.99 4.84 12.48
CA ALA A 107 -3.20 4.25 11.90
C ALA A 107 -2.92 2.83 11.37
N ARG A 108 -1.82 2.65 10.65
CA ARG A 108 -1.36 1.34 10.14
C ARG A 108 -1.06 0.35 11.26
N THR A 109 -0.43 0.80 12.34
CA THR A 109 -0.15 -0.05 13.51
C THR A 109 -1.45 -0.52 14.16
N LYS A 110 -2.40 0.41 14.40
CA LYS A 110 -3.71 0.09 14.98
C LYS A 110 -4.51 -0.88 14.12
N ALA A 111 -4.52 -0.68 12.80
CA ALA A 111 -5.18 -1.59 11.85
C ALA A 111 -4.56 -3.00 11.89
N SER A 112 -3.23 -3.09 11.86
CA SER A 112 -2.50 -4.37 11.95
C SER A 112 -2.78 -5.10 13.26
N GLU A 113 -2.79 -4.41 14.39
CA GLU A 113 -3.14 -4.99 15.68
C GLU A 113 -4.57 -5.51 15.74
N LYS A 114 -5.52 -4.78 15.14
CA LYS A 114 -6.92 -5.20 15.07
C LYS A 114 -7.05 -6.49 14.26
N VAL A 115 -6.39 -6.59 13.11
CA VAL A 115 -6.35 -7.81 12.29
C VAL A 115 -5.72 -8.96 13.07
N ARG A 116 -4.62 -8.73 13.79
CA ARG A 116 -3.98 -9.76 14.62
C ARG A 116 -4.92 -10.28 15.72
N LYS A 117 -5.60 -9.38 16.43
CA LYS A 117 -6.59 -9.75 17.48
C LYS A 117 -7.76 -10.54 16.90
N LEU A 118 -8.23 -10.19 15.70
CA LEU A 118 -9.28 -10.94 14.99
C LEU A 118 -8.80 -12.33 14.56
N ALA A 119 -7.56 -12.46 14.09
CA ALA A 119 -6.98 -13.77 13.75
C ALA A 119 -6.80 -14.65 15.01
N ASP A 120 -6.32 -14.06 16.11
CA ASP A 120 -6.14 -14.76 17.39
C ASP A 120 -7.46 -15.24 17.99
N SER A 121 -8.52 -14.42 17.91
CA SER A 121 -9.86 -14.81 18.36
C SER A 121 -10.45 -15.92 17.50
N GLN A 122 -10.35 -15.84 16.17
CA GLN A 122 -10.76 -16.93 15.28
C GLN A 122 -10.02 -18.23 15.57
N LYS A 123 -8.72 -18.17 15.87
CA LYS A 123 -7.92 -19.34 16.25
C LYS A 123 -8.38 -19.94 17.57
N LYS A 124 -8.72 -19.11 18.57
CA LYS A 124 -9.28 -19.56 19.84
C LYS A 124 -10.67 -20.19 19.66
N ASP A 125 -11.53 -19.59 18.85
CA ASP A 125 -12.86 -20.13 18.55
C ASP A 125 -12.75 -21.48 17.82
N TYR A 126 -11.85 -21.59 16.85
CA TYR A 126 -11.56 -22.86 16.18
C TYR A 126 -11.05 -23.92 17.17
N GLN A 127 -10.14 -23.56 18.07
CA GLN A 127 -9.66 -24.47 19.11
C GLN A 127 -10.76 -24.88 20.10
N ALA A 128 -11.66 -23.97 20.46
CA ALA A 128 -12.80 -24.26 21.33
C ALA A 128 -13.85 -25.15 20.66
N ARG A 129 -14.13 -24.92 19.37
CA ARG A 129 -15.01 -25.78 18.55
C ARG A 129 -14.39 -27.15 18.27
N ASN A 130 -13.06 -27.23 18.20
CA ASN A 130 -12.32 -28.49 18.10
C ASN A 130 -12.05 -29.11 19.48
N SER A 131 -12.96 -28.91 20.44
CA SER A 131 -12.92 -29.59 21.73
C SER A 131 -12.89 -31.10 21.47
N LYS A 132 -11.75 -31.72 21.80
CA LYS A 132 -11.56 -33.16 21.63
C LYS A 132 -12.67 -33.88 22.38
N ILE A 133 -13.55 -34.57 21.66
CA ILE A 133 -14.60 -35.38 22.25
C ILE A 133 -13.94 -36.35 23.25
N PRO A 134 -14.32 -36.33 24.54
CA PRO A 134 -13.69 -37.20 25.52
C PRO A 134 -13.85 -38.67 25.12
N ARG A 135 -12.75 -39.42 25.20
CA ARG A 135 -12.64 -40.80 24.71
C ARG A 135 -13.77 -41.73 25.27
N ASN A 136 -14.28 -41.45 26.46
CA ASN A 136 -15.31 -42.26 27.13
C ASN A 136 -16.75 -41.73 27.01
N GLU A 137 -16.98 -40.55 26.43
CA GLU A 137 -18.32 -39.99 26.29
C GLU A 137 -19.16 -40.66 25.18
N PRO A 138 -20.50 -40.58 25.23
CA PRO A 138 -21.37 -41.04 24.15
C PRO A 138 -20.96 -40.44 22.80
N CYS A 139 -20.91 -41.27 21.77
CA CYS A 139 -20.46 -40.86 20.45
C CYS A 139 -21.52 -39.95 19.78
N PRO A 140 -21.14 -38.79 19.23
CA PRO A 140 -22.10 -37.83 18.66
C PRO A 140 -22.78 -38.31 17.36
N CYS A 141 -22.38 -39.45 16.79
CA CYS A 141 -23.05 -40.07 15.65
C CYS A 141 -24.36 -40.80 16.00
N GLY A 142 -24.77 -40.79 17.27
CA GLY A 142 -26.02 -41.40 17.72
C GLY A 142 -25.96 -42.92 17.97
N SER A 143 -24.78 -43.54 17.90
CA SER A 143 -24.62 -44.99 18.10
C SER A 143 -24.74 -45.47 19.55
N SER A 144 -24.90 -44.54 20.51
CA SER A 144 -24.89 -44.77 21.96
C SER A 144 -23.61 -45.44 22.52
N LYS A 145 -22.60 -45.73 21.69
CA LYS A 145 -21.29 -46.27 22.09
C LYS A 145 -20.38 -45.15 22.60
N LYS A 146 -19.39 -45.50 23.43
CA LYS A 146 -18.31 -44.55 23.81
C LYS A 146 -17.53 -44.12 22.56
N TYR A 147 -17.15 -42.85 22.45
CA TYR A 147 -16.45 -42.27 21.29
C TYR A 147 -15.27 -43.13 20.82
N LYS A 148 -14.46 -43.64 21.75
CA LYS A 148 -13.29 -44.51 21.49
C LYS A 148 -13.56 -45.88 20.88
N LYS A 149 -14.80 -46.34 20.94
CA LYS A 149 -15.26 -47.63 20.41
C LYS A 149 -16.17 -47.42 19.19
N CYS A 150 -16.18 -46.21 18.62
CA CYS A 150 -16.99 -45.84 17.47
C CYS A 150 -16.18 -44.91 16.55
N CYS A 151 -16.61 -43.66 16.32
CA CYS A 151 -15.94 -42.73 15.41
C CYS A 151 -14.46 -42.47 15.75
N GLY A 152 -14.09 -42.53 17.03
CA GLY A 152 -12.70 -42.37 17.48
C GLY A 152 -11.78 -43.59 17.22
N GLN A 153 -12.26 -44.62 16.51
CA GLN A 153 -11.39 -45.67 15.94
C GLN A 153 -11.02 -45.41 14.47
N ILE A 154 -11.71 -44.47 13.82
CA ILE A 154 -11.64 -44.20 12.38
C ILE A 154 -10.90 -42.87 12.09
N HIS A 155 -10.69 -42.05 13.12
CA HIS A 155 -9.89 -40.81 13.15
C HIS A 155 -8.70 -40.99 14.08
#